data_AF-A0A929A8Y0-F1
#
_entry.id   AF-A0A929A8Y0-F1
#
_cell.length_a   1.000
_cell.length_b   1.000
_cell.length_c   1.000
_cell.angle_alpha   90.00
_cell.angle_beta   90.00
_cell.angle_gamma   90.00
#
_symmetry.space_group_name_H-M   'P 1'
#
loop_
_entity.id
_entity.type
_entity.pdbx_description
1 polymer ?
#
loop_
_entity_poly.entity_id
_entity_poly.type
_entity_poly.pdbx_seq_one_letter_code
_entity_poly.pdbx_strand_id
1 'polypeptide(L)'
;MQAIALRLAPNQDLKEELDALVHRHQLNAACILTCVGSLTQATLRLANQPDGTTYTGHFEILSLTGVMGVQGSHYHMAIADSEGQTLGGHLLEGCRIYTTAEIVIGVFPDLMFDRQHCPESGYPELVVRNQTASSKAASNNG
;
A
#
# COMPACT_ATOMS: atom_id res chain seq x y z
N MET A 1 3.19 -14.44 10.65
CA MET A 1 2.41 -13.54 9.78
C MET A 1 0.94 -13.69 10.11
N GLN A 2 0.20 -12.58 10.13
CA GLN A 2 -1.27 -12.55 10.27
C GLN A 2 -1.86 -11.88 9.04
N ALA A 3 -3.05 -12.27 8.61
CA ALA A 3 -3.70 -11.69 7.44
C ALA A 3 -4.83 -10.73 7.84
N ILE A 4 -4.91 -9.59 7.19
CA ILE A 4 -6.06 -8.67 7.23
C ILE A 4 -6.66 -8.65 5.83
N ALA A 5 -7.95 -8.96 5.71
CA ALA A 5 -8.70 -8.83 4.47
C ALA A 5 -9.66 -7.65 4.57
N LEU A 6 -9.76 -6.87 3.52
CA LEU A 6 -10.68 -5.73 3.43
C LEU A 6 -11.19 -5.55 2.00
N ARG A 7 -12.28 -4.80 1.90
CA ARG A 7 -12.84 -4.33 0.64
C ARG A 7 -12.94 -2.80 0.69
N LEU A 8 -12.44 -2.14 -0.34
CA LEU A 8 -12.72 -0.73 -0.60
C LEU A 8 -13.92 -0.59 -1.55
N ALA A 9 -14.77 0.38 -1.24
CA ALA A 9 -15.98 0.75 -1.96
C ALA A 9 -15.69 1.81 -3.03
N PRO A 10 -16.62 2.02 -3.98
CA PRO A 10 -16.50 3.05 -5.00
C PRO A 10 -16.16 4.44 -4.43
N ASN A 11 -15.37 5.20 -5.18
CA ASN A 11 -14.89 6.56 -4.91
C ASN A 11 -13.87 6.73 -3.77
N GLN A 12 -13.63 5.70 -2.96
CA GLN A 12 -12.53 5.73 -1.99
C GLN A 12 -11.19 5.82 -2.72
N ASP A 13 -10.20 6.45 -2.10
CA ASP A 13 -8.84 6.48 -2.60
C ASP A 13 -8.05 5.28 -2.09
N LEU A 14 -7.47 4.51 -3.01
CA LEU A 14 -6.75 3.28 -2.67
C LEU A 14 -5.60 3.52 -1.69
N LYS A 15 -4.78 4.56 -1.91
CA LYS A 15 -3.59 4.80 -1.10
C LYS A 15 -3.97 5.38 0.26
N GLU A 16 -4.88 6.37 0.29
CA GLU A 16 -5.32 6.99 1.54
C GLU A 16 -5.94 5.95 2.49
N GLU A 17 -6.79 5.05 1.98
CA GLU A 17 -7.43 4.02 2.80
C GLU A 17 -6.44 2.97 3.33
N LEU A 18 -5.44 2.60 2.52
CA LEU A 18 -4.37 1.68 2.94
C LEU A 18 -3.51 2.31 4.05
N ASP A 19 -3.11 3.56 3.89
CA ASP A 19 -2.32 4.27 4.90
C ASP A 19 -3.16 4.55 6.17
N ALA A 20 -4.45 4.88 6.02
CA ALA A 20 -5.37 5.02 7.15
C ALA A 20 -5.56 3.71 7.92
N LEU A 21 -5.61 2.56 7.23
CA LEU A 21 -5.63 1.24 7.86
C LEU A 21 -4.36 0.98 8.66
N VAL A 22 -3.18 1.31 8.13
CA VAL A 22 -1.90 1.19 8.84
C VAL A 22 -1.93 1.94 10.16
N HIS A 23 -2.36 3.20 10.15
CA HIS A 23 -2.42 4.01 11.36
C HIS A 23 -3.51 3.55 12.32
N ARG A 24 -4.70 3.17 11.83
CA ARG A 24 -5.79 2.66 12.67
C ARG A 24 -5.42 1.37 13.40
N HIS A 25 -4.68 0.48 12.76
CA HIS A 25 -4.25 -0.80 13.34
C HIS A 25 -2.83 -0.77 13.93
N GLN A 26 -2.15 0.37 13.89
CA GLN A 26 -0.76 0.55 14.36
C GLN A 26 0.19 -0.51 13.76
N LEU A 27 0.10 -0.72 12.45
CA LEU A 27 0.91 -1.73 11.76
C LEU A 27 2.36 -1.26 11.62
N ASN A 28 3.29 -1.92 12.31
CA ASN A 28 4.72 -1.59 12.22
C ASN A 28 5.38 -2.15 10.96
N ALA A 29 4.91 -3.30 10.47
CA ALA A 29 5.41 -3.95 9.27
C ALA A 29 4.31 -4.80 8.62
N ALA A 30 3.98 -4.48 7.37
CA ALA A 30 3.02 -5.22 6.57
C ALA A 30 3.36 -5.16 5.07
N CYS A 31 2.82 -6.10 4.30
CA CYS A 31 2.90 -6.10 2.84
C CYS A 31 1.54 -6.39 2.20
N ILE A 32 1.38 -6.00 0.94
CA ILE A 32 0.26 -6.43 0.12
C ILE A 32 0.50 -7.88 -0.32
N LEU A 33 -0.42 -8.78 0.02
CA LEU A 33 -0.41 -10.16 -0.48
C LEU A 33 -1.16 -10.27 -1.80
N THR A 34 -2.29 -9.56 -1.93
CA THR A 34 -3.02 -9.44 -3.19
C THR A 34 -3.95 -8.24 -3.18
N CYS A 35 -4.28 -7.74 -4.37
CA CYS A 35 -5.32 -6.77 -4.62
C CYS A 35 -5.95 -7.07 -5.99
N VAL A 36 -7.27 -7.22 -6.02
CA VAL A 36 -8.05 -7.32 -7.26
C VAL A 36 -9.14 -6.27 -7.19
N GLY A 37 -9.37 -5.53 -8.27
CA GLY A 37 -10.34 -4.46 -8.25
C GLY A 37 -10.29 -3.61 -9.50
N SER A 38 -10.92 -2.44 -9.43
CA SER A 38 -10.99 -1.52 -10.56
C SER A 38 -10.94 -0.06 -10.12
N LEU A 39 -10.51 0.82 -11.03
CA LEU A 39 -10.32 2.24 -10.80
C LEU A 39 -11.04 3.09 -11.86
N THR A 40 -11.55 4.26 -11.47
CA THR A 40 -11.99 5.31 -12.40
C THR A 40 -10.88 6.33 -12.69
N GLN A 41 -9.91 6.40 -11.79
CA GLN A 41 -8.76 7.29 -11.88
C GLN A 41 -7.55 6.57 -11.27
N ALA A 42 -6.40 6.67 -11.94
CA ALA A 42 -5.12 6.18 -11.43
C ALA A 42 -4.08 7.29 -11.53
N THR A 43 -3.38 7.58 -10.44
CA THR A 43 -2.23 8.49 -10.42
C THR A 43 -0.98 7.69 -10.14
N LEU A 44 -0.07 7.64 -11.11
CA LEU A 44 1.17 6.88 -11.03
C LEU A 44 2.37 7.75 -11.36
N ARG A 45 3.44 7.64 -10.57
CA ARG A 45 4.74 8.16 -10.97
C ARG A 45 5.50 7.08 -11.75
N LEU A 46 5.80 7.39 -13.00
CA LEU A 46 6.52 6.48 -13.88
C LEU A 46 8.02 6.48 -13.59
N ALA A 47 8.72 5.47 -14.10
CA ALA A 47 10.16 5.34 -13.92
C ALA A 47 10.90 6.61 -14.40
N ASN A 48 11.78 7.15 -13.55
CA ASN A 48 12.58 8.34 -13.81
C ASN A 48 11.76 9.60 -14.17
N GLN A 49 10.48 9.67 -13.77
CA GLN A 49 9.68 10.88 -13.86
C GLN A 49 9.62 11.58 -12.50
N PRO A 50 9.75 12.92 -12.46
CA PRO A 50 9.71 13.67 -11.20
C PRO A 50 8.31 13.66 -10.59
N ASP A 51 7.29 13.72 -11.45
CA ASP A 51 5.90 13.94 -11.08
C ASP A 51 5.00 12.74 -11.38
N GLY A 52 3.85 12.72 -10.71
CA GLY A 52 2.77 11.79 -11.01
C GLY A 52 2.07 12.13 -12.32
N THR A 53 1.66 11.11 -13.07
CA THR A 53 0.73 11.22 -14.18
C THR A 53 -0.62 10.65 -13.77
N THR A 54 -1.69 11.41 -13.99
CA THR A 54 -3.06 10.97 -13.73
C THR A 54 -3.72 10.48 -15.02
N TYR A 55 -4.31 9.30 -14.95
CA TYR A 55 -5.07 8.65 -16.00
C TYR A 55 -6.52 8.53 -15.54
N THR A 56 -7.46 8.98 -16.36
CA THR A 56 -8.90 8.89 -16.10
C THR A 56 -9.53 7.96 -17.12
N GLY A 57 -10.38 7.05 -16.67
CA GLY A 57 -10.96 6.01 -17.51
C GLY A 57 -11.55 4.89 -16.68
N HIS A 58 -11.59 3.68 -17.21
CA HIS A 58 -11.89 2.48 -16.44
C HIS A 58 -10.71 1.54 -16.53
N PHE A 59 -10.21 1.13 -15.37
CA PHE A 59 -9.03 0.27 -15.29
C PHE A 59 -9.29 -0.91 -14.37
N GLU A 60 -8.78 -2.08 -14.75
CA GLU A 60 -8.65 -3.24 -13.85
C GLU A 60 -7.30 -3.15 -13.12
N ILE A 61 -7.31 -3.38 -11.81
CA ILE A 61 -6.10 -3.53 -11.00
C ILE A 61 -5.60 -4.96 -11.22
N LEU A 62 -4.49 -5.09 -11.96
CA LEU A 62 -3.87 -6.39 -12.24
C LEU A 62 -2.91 -6.82 -11.13
N SER A 63 -2.23 -5.86 -10.52
CA SER A 63 -1.42 -6.11 -9.34
C SER A 63 -1.25 -4.85 -8.50
N LEU A 64 -1.23 -5.04 -7.19
CA LEU A 64 -0.72 -4.08 -6.22
C LEU A 64 0.35 -4.81 -5.41
N THR A 65 1.54 -4.23 -5.36
CA THR A 65 2.66 -4.76 -4.58
C THR A 65 3.21 -3.66 -3.71
N GLY A 66 3.67 -4.00 -2.52
CA GLY A 66 4.28 -2.99 -1.67
C GLY A 66 4.42 -3.41 -0.22
N VAL A 67 5.14 -2.57 0.51
CA VAL A 67 5.36 -2.68 1.94
C VAL A 67 4.90 -1.41 2.63
N MET A 68 4.36 -1.57 3.83
CA MET A 68 3.74 -0.48 4.58
C MET A 68 3.99 -0.65 6.08
N GLY A 69 4.11 0.47 6.76
CA GLY A 69 4.20 0.55 8.21
C GLY A 69 3.95 1.97 8.68
N VAL A 70 3.84 2.18 9.99
CA VAL A 70 3.59 3.52 10.57
C VAL A 70 4.62 4.59 10.17
N GLN A 71 5.82 4.20 9.73
CA GLN A 71 6.87 5.10 9.24
C GLN A 71 6.77 5.43 7.74
N GLY A 72 5.78 4.87 7.04
CA GLY A 72 5.52 5.13 5.63
C GLY A 72 5.28 3.86 4.81
N SER A 73 4.81 4.09 3.59
CA SER A 73 4.46 3.04 2.63
C SER A 73 5.19 3.21 1.30
N HIS A 74 5.32 2.11 0.57
CA HIS A 74 5.85 2.12 -0.79
C HIS A 74 5.10 1.05 -1.60
N TYR A 75 4.25 1.50 -2.52
CA TYR A 75 3.49 0.60 -3.38
C TYR A 75 3.77 0.87 -4.85
N HIS A 76 3.81 -0.20 -5.63
CA HIS A 76 3.74 -0.19 -7.08
C HIS A 76 2.46 -0.88 -7.52
N MET A 77 1.86 -0.37 -8.59
CA MET A 77 0.62 -0.90 -9.15
C MET A 77 0.74 -1.08 -10.66
N ALA A 78 0.17 -2.16 -11.18
CA ALA A 78 -0.08 -2.35 -12.60
C ALA A 78 -1.59 -2.41 -12.85
N ILE A 79 -2.04 -1.68 -13.87
CA ILE A 79 -3.45 -1.62 -14.27
C ILE A 79 -3.59 -1.89 -15.77
N ALA A 80 -4.76 -2.32 -16.21
CA ALA A 80 -5.11 -2.45 -17.62
C ALA A 80 -6.36 -1.65 -17.97
N ASP A 81 -6.35 -1.02 -19.15
CA ASP A 81 -7.53 -0.32 -19.67
C ASP A 81 -8.51 -1.27 -20.38
N SER A 82 -9.55 -0.72 -21.00
CA SER A 82 -10.58 -1.46 -21.73
C SER A 82 -10.08 -2.21 -22.97
N GLU A 83 -8.87 -1.89 -23.46
CA GLU A 83 -8.23 -2.59 -24.58
C GLU A 83 -7.23 -3.66 -24.09
N GLY A 84 -7.05 -3.77 -22.76
CA GLY A 84 -6.07 -4.67 -22.16
C GLY A 84 -4.64 -4.11 -22.19
N GLN A 85 -4.45 -2.84 -22.56
CA GLN A 85 -3.14 -2.22 -22.53
C GLN A 85 -2.74 -1.97 -21.08
N THR A 86 -1.55 -2.42 -20.71
CA THR A 86 -1.07 -2.35 -19.32
C THR A 86 -0.18 -1.14 -19.11
N LEU A 87 -0.39 -0.45 -18.00
CA LEU A 87 0.50 0.59 -17.50
C LEU A 87 0.80 0.34 -16.02
N GLY A 88 1.98 0.75 -15.57
CA GLY A 88 2.40 0.53 -14.19
C GLY A 88 3.43 1.53 -13.72
N GLY A 89 3.47 1.71 -12.41
CA GLY A 89 4.36 2.68 -11.78
C GLY A 89 4.20 2.73 -10.27
N HIS A 90 4.81 3.75 -9.67
CA HIS A 90 4.71 4.01 -8.23
C HIS A 90 3.34 4.62 -7.92
N LEU A 91 2.62 4.04 -6.96
CA LEU A 91 1.29 4.47 -6.55
C LEU A 91 1.35 5.82 -5.84
N LEU A 92 0.54 6.77 -6.30
CA LEU A 92 0.29 8.03 -5.61
C LEU A 92 -1.18 8.13 -5.19
N GLU A 93 -1.49 9.14 -4.39
CA GLU A 93 -2.87 9.54 -4.08
C GLU A 93 -3.59 9.99 -5.35
N GLY A 94 -4.92 9.90 -5.35
CA GLY A 94 -5.78 10.11 -6.51
C GLY A 94 -6.13 8.82 -7.27
N CYS A 95 -5.96 7.64 -6.67
CA CYS A 95 -6.34 6.36 -7.26
C CYS A 95 -7.73 5.94 -6.78
N ARG A 96 -8.79 6.34 -7.51
CA ARG A 96 -10.18 6.19 -7.07
C ARG A 96 -10.77 4.85 -7.48
N ILE A 97 -11.31 4.11 -6.51
CA ILE A 97 -12.00 2.84 -6.75
C ILE A 97 -13.22 3.05 -7.65
N TYR A 98 -13.35 2.21 -8.68
CA TYR A 98 -14.52 2.18 -9.54
C TYR A 98 -15.65 1.32 -8.95
N THR A 99 -15.48 -0.01 -8.90
CA THR A 99 -16.51 -0.92 -8.38
C THR A 99 -16.14 -1.52 -7.03
N THR A 100 -14.90 -1.98 -6.89
CA THR A 100 -14.38 -2.64 -5.70
C THR A 100 -12.85 -2.65 -5.74
N ALA A 101 -12.22 -2.75 -4.56
CA ALA A 101 -10.88 -3.30 -4.44
C ALA A 101 -10.85 -4.28 -3.26
N GLU A 102 -10.54 -5.54 -3.54
CA GLU A 102 -10.47 -6.64 -2.59
C GLU A 102 -9.01 -6.90 -2.27
N ILE A 103 -8.62 -6.67 -1.02
CA ILE A 103 -7.23 -6.56 -0.63
C ILE A 103 -6.95 -7.53 0.52
N VAL A 104 -5.84 -8.24 0.43
CA VAL A 104 -5.30 -9.03 1.54
C VAL A 104 -3.92 -8.50 1.89
N ILE A 105 -3.73 -8.19 3.17
CA ILE A 105 -2.51 -7.62 3.74
C ILE A 105 -1.88 -8.66 4.67
N GLY A 106 -0.59 -8.91 4.51
CA GLY A 106 0.22 -9.73 5.41
C GLY A 106 0.92 -8.85 6.45
N VAL A 107 0.61 -9.06 7.73
CA VAL A 107 1.21 -8.34 8.86
C VAL A 107 2.29 -9.19 9.51
N PHE A 108 3.41 -8.55 9.86
CA PHE A 108 4.57 -9.15 10.50
C PHE A 108 4.73 -8.62 11.94
N PRO A 109 4.14 -9.29 12.96
CA PRO A 109 4.11 -8.77 14.33
C PRO A 109 5.49 -8.60 15.00
N ASP A 110 6.47 -9.36 14.52
CA ASP A 110 7.83 -9.39 15.09
C ASP A 110 8.79 -8.46 14.35
N LEU A 111 8.30 -7.68 13.39
CA LEU A 111 9.09 -6.77 12.57
C LEU A 111 8.59 -5.32 12.68
N MET A 112 9.51 -4.40 12.42
CA MET A 112 9.23 -2.99 12.19
C MET A 112 9.91 -2.54 10.90
N PHE A 113 9.15 -1.86 10.04
CA PHE A 113 9.65 -1.17 8.87
C PHE A 113 9.86 0.30 9.20
N ASP A 114 11.11 0.72 9.06
CA ASP A 114 11.60 2.08 9.27
C ASP A 114 12.09 2.64 7.92
N ARG A 115 12.23 3.96 7.82
CA ARG A 115 12.70 4.64 6.61
C ARG A 115 13.86 5.56 6.96
N GLN A 116 15.03 5.30 6.38
CA GLN A 116 16.24 6.08 6.65
C GLN A 116 16.87 6.56 5.36
N HIS A 117 17.41 7.76 5.38
CA HIS A 117 18.09 8.33 4.23
C HIS A 117 19.28 7.45 3.83
N CYS A 118 19.27 6.98 2.58
CA CYS A 118 20.37 6.26 1.97
C CYS A 118 21.20 7.24 1.14
N PRO A 119 22.50 7.45 1.46
CA PRO A 119 23.35 8.36 0.69
C PRO A 119 23.55 7.95 -0.77
N GLU A 120 23.44 6.66 -1.09
CA GLU A 120 23.64 6.14 -2.45
C GLU A 120 22.42 6.40 -3.36
N SER A 121 21.20 6.20 -2.84
CA SER A 121 19.98 6.46 -3.61
C SER A 121 19.48 7.89 -3.50
N GLY A 122 19.83 8.60 -2.41
CA GLY A 122 19.31 9.91 -2.08
C GLY A 122 17.91 9.89 -1.44
N TYR A 123 17.30 8.73 -1.24
CA TYR A 123 15.93 8.58 -0.76
C TYR A 123 15.84 7.92 0.64
N PRO A 124 14.71 8.06 1.34
CA PRO A 124 14.41 7.27 2.54
C PRO A 124 14.12 5.80 2.17
N GLU A 125 15.09 4.93 2.38
CA GLU A 125 15.00 3.52 2.05
C GLU A 125 14.53 2.67 3.22
N LEU A 126 14.01 1.48 2.91
CA LEU A 126 13.51 0.53 3.90
C LEU A 126 14.64 0.04 4.83
N VAL A 127 14.44 0.17 6.14
CA VAL A 127 15.23 -0.50 7.18
C VAL A 127 14.32 -1.47 7.92
N VAL A 128 14.70 -2.75 7.96
CA VAL A 128 13.96 -3.78 8.66
C VAL A 128 14.58 -4.04 10.03
N ARG A 129 13.76 -3.95 11.09
CA ARG A 129 14.18 -4.21 12.47
C ARG A 129 13.31 -5.31 13.07
N ASN A 130 13.86 -6.05 14.02
CA ASN A 130 13.06 -6.92 14.88
C ASN A 130 12.34 -6.07 15.93
N GLN A 131 11.05 -6.32 16.10
CA GLN A 131 10.28 -5.77 17.20
C GLN A 131 10.55 -6.64 18.43
N THR A 132 11.37 -6.14 19.37
CA THR A 132 11.55 -6.82 20.66
C THR A 132 10.21 -6.91 21.36
N ALA A 133 9.86 -8.09 21.86
CA ALA A 133 8.61 -8.33 22.58
C ALA A 133 8.53 -7.47 23.85
N SER A 134 7.97 -6.27 23.72
CA SER A 134 7.60 -5.42 24.85
C SER A 134 6.08 -5.53 25.07
N SER A 135 5.73 -6.25 26.14
CA SER A 135 4.44 -6.29 26.84
C SER A 135 3.17 -6.71 26.08
N LYS A 136 3.01 -8.01 25.82
CA LYS A 136 1.70 -8.68 26.03
C LYS A 136 1.55 -9.00 27.52
N ALA A 137 1.35 -7.97 28.34
CA ALA A 137 1.06 -8.13 29.77
C ALA A 137 0.31 -6.91 30.30
N ALA A 138 -0.88 -6.62 29.77
CA ALA A 138 -1.86 -5.72 30.41
C ALA A 138 -3.25 -5.82 29.75
N SER A 139 -3.87 -7.00 29.74
CA SER A 139 -5.34 -7.11 29.62
C SER A 139 -5.82 -8.47 30.14
N ASN A 140 -5.52 -8.74 31.41
CA ASN A 140 -6.27 -9.70 32.18
C ASN A 140 -6.25 -9.24 33.64
N ASN A 141 -7.11 -8.27 33.95
CA ASN A 141 -7.66 -8.01 35.28
C ASN A 141 -8.63 -6.83 35.17
N GLY A 142 -9.92 -7.10 35.42
CA GLY A 142 -11.00 -6.11 35.49
C GLY A 142 -12.30 -6.65 34.94
#